data_AF-A0A2K1QM37-F1
#
_entry.id   AF-A0A2K1QM37-F1
#
_cell.length_a   1.000
_cell.length_b   1.000
_cell.length_c   1.000
_cell.angle_alpha   90.00
_cell.angle_beta   90.00
_cell.angle_gamma   90.00
#
_symmetry.space_group_name_H-M   'P 1'
#
loop_
_entity.id
_entity.type
_entity.pdbx_description
1 polymer ?
#
loop_
_entity_poly.entity_id
_entity_poly.type
_entity_poly.pdbx_seq_one_letter_code
_entity_poly.pdbx_strand_id
1 'polypeptide(L)'
;MQQIKRGARKGQPARRAVSPALANRPQMKAVCLRVGTVKPKKPNSGERKVARVRLSSGTVVTAYIPGEGHNVQQHSVVMVRGGRSQDCPGVKYHLVRGALDLGGVGNRITSRSKYGTKQPKTT
;
A
#
# COMPACT_ATOMS: atom_id res chain seq x y z
N MET A 1 -19.43 -44.59 -0.20
CA MET A 1 -18.05 -44.74 -0.76
C MET A 1 -17.94 -44.34 -2.25
N GLN A 2 -18.81 -44.78 -3.16
CA GLN A 2 -18.68 -44.48 -4.60
C GLN A 2 -18.67 -42.97 -4.94
N GLN A 3 -19.48 -42.14 -4.28
CA GLN A 3 -19.50 -40.68 -4.55
C GLN A 3 -18.16 -40.00 -4.27
N ILE A 4 -17.44 -40.44 -3.23
CA ILE A 4 -16.10 -39.92 -2.91
C ILE A 4 -15.10 -40.41 -3.96
N LYS A 5 -15.17 -41.69 -4.37
CA LYS A 5 -14.35 -42.24 -5.47
C LYS A 5 -14.59 -41.50 -6.81
N ARG A 6 -15.80 -40.97 -7.02
CA ARG A 6 -16.20 -40.16 -8.18
C ARG A 6 -15.80 -38.67 -8.06
N GLY A 7 -15.00 -38.28 -7.05
CA GLY A 7 -14.46 -36.92 -6.94
C GLY A 7 -15.45 -35.88 -6.40
N ALA A 8 -16.50 -36.29 -5.69
CA ALA A 8 -17.50 -35.35 -5.13
C ALA A 8 -16.91 -34.34 -4.11
N ARG A 9 -15.73 -34.61 -3.53
CA ARG A 9 -15.05 -33.68 -2.62
C ARG A 9 -14.04 -32.83 -3.39
N LYS A 10 -14.43 -31.60 -3.73
CA LYS A 10 -13.53 -30.57 -4.27
C LYS A 10 -13.05 -29.66 -3.13
N GLY A 11 -11.76 -29.32 -3.14
CA GLY A 11 -11.21 -28.33 -2.22
C GLY A 11 -11.86 -26.96 -2.41
N GLN A 12 -11.91 -26.15 -1.35
CA GLN A 12 -12.40 -24.78 -1.49
C GLN A 12 -11.47 -23.98 -2.40
N PRO A 13 -12.02 -23.12 -3.28
CA PRO A 13 -11.21 -22.27 -4.13
C PRO A 13 -10.37 -21.30 -3.29
N ALA A 14 -9.14 -21.04 -3.72
CA ALA A 14 -8.24 -20.12 -3.04
C ALA A 14 -8.85 -18.71 -2.94
N ARG A 15 -8.75 -18.10 -1.76
CA ARG A 15 -9.19 -16.71 -1.55
C ARG A 15 -8.29 -15.77 -2.34
N ARG A 16 -8.89 -14.74 -2.94
CA ARG A 16 -8.13 -13.70 -3.65
C ARG A 16 -7.33 -12.88 -2.65
N ALA A 17 -6.02 -12.80 -2.85
CA ALA A 17 -5.14 -11.96 -2.04
C ALA A 17 -5.50 -10.47 -2.20
N VAL A 18 -5.35 -9.72 -1.10
CA VAL A 18 -5.59 -8.26 -1.10
C VAL A 18 -4.56 -7.54 -1.96
N SER A 19 -3.29 -7.95 -1.85
CA SER A 19 -2.13 -7.30 -2.46
C SER A 19 -1.31 -8.32 -3.27
N PRO A 20 -1.83 -8.82 -4.41
CA PRO A 20 -1.24 -9.96 -5.13
C PRO A 20 0.18 -9.70 -5.69
N ALA A 21 0.52 -8.46 -6.03
CA ALA A 21 1.81 -8.12 -6.65
C ALA A 21 3.01 -8.25 -5.69
N LEU A 22 2.77 -8.42 -4.39
CA LEU A 22 3.84 -8.67 -3.43
C LEU A 22 4.26 -10.14 -3.38
N ALA A 23 3.54 -11.07 -4.03
CA ALA A 23 3.93 -12.47 -4.25
C ALA A 23 4.66 -13.13 -3.04
N ASN A 24 3.99 -13.16 -1.88
CA ASN A 24 4.49 -13.71 -0.60
C ASN A 24 5.63 -12.93 0.08
N ARG A 25 5.91 -11.71 -0.35
CA ARG A 25 6.86 -10.80 0.31
C ARG A 25 6.11 -9.79 1.17
N PRO A 26 6.61 -9.44 2.37
CA PRO A 26 5.93 -8.47 3.24
C PRO A 26 5.97 -7.04 2.66
N GLN A 27 7.08 -6.69 2.01
CA GLN A 27 7.32 -5.39 1.41
C GLN A 27 8.22 -5.50 0.17
N MET A 28 8.17 -4.49 -0.70
CA MET A 28 8.97 -4.45 -1.92
C MET A 28 9.39 -3.01 -2.25
N LYS A 29 10.64 -2.84 -2.70
CA LYS A 29 11.16 -1.57 -3.21
C LYS A 29 10.49 -1.23 -4.54
N ALA A 30 10.22 0.05 -4.76
CA ALA A 30 9.60 0.54 -5.97
C ALA A 30 10.11 1.94 -6.34
N VAL A 31 9.94 2.31 -7.60
CA VAL A 31 10.21 3.65 -8.12
C VAL A 31 8.89 4.33 -8.46
N CYS A 32 8.72 5.57 -8.01
CA CYS A 32 7.54 6.38 -8.32
C CYS A 32 7.55 6.85 -9.78
N LEU A 33 6.50 6.52 -10.52
CA LEU A 33 6.28 6.97 -11.90
C LEU A 33 5.51 8.29 -11.93
N ARG A 34 4.46 8.39 -11.12
CA ARG A 34 3.62 9.59 -11.02
C ARG A 34 3.00 9.69 -9.64
N VAL A 35 2.96 10.90 -9.12
CA VAL A 35 2.25 11.24 -7.88
C VAL A 35 0.99 12.03 -8.25
N GLY A 36 -0.11 11.79 -7.54
CA GLY A 36 -1.36 12.49 -7.80
C GLY A 36 -2.42 12.24 -6.72
N THR A 37 -3.62 12.76 -6.95
CA THR A 37 -4.78 12.57 -6.08
C THR A 37 -5.87 11.81 -6.80
N VAL A 38 -6.62 11.00 -6.05
CA VAL A 38 -7.78 10.23 -6.55
C VAL A 38 -8.98 10.52 -5.66
N LYS A 39 -10.15 10.72 -6.28
CA LYS A 39 -11.42 10.86 -5.56
C LYS A 39 -11.90 9.48 -5.07
N PRO A 40 -12.35 9.36 -3.82
CA PRO A 40 -12.89 8.11 -3.29
C PRO A 40 -14.22 7.76 -3.97
N LYS A 41 -14.66 6.50 -3.82
CA LYS A 41 -16.00 6.07 -4.21
C LYS A 41 -17.06 6.65 -3.25
N LYS A 42 -18.29 6.82 -3.73
CA LYS A 42 -19.47 7.10 -2.87
C LYS A 42 -19.55 6.05 -1.74
N PRO A 43 -19.88 6.39 -0.48
CA PRO A 43 -20.45 7.65 0.03
C PRO A 43 -19.42 8.72 0.42
N ASN A 44 -18.13 8.38 0.37
CA ASN A 44 -17.07 9.24 0.89
C ASN A 44 -16.69 10.32 -0.13
N SER A 45 -16.21 11.46 0.36
CA SER A 45 -15.71 12.58 -0.43
C SER A 45 -14.30 13.00 0.01
N GLY A 46 -13.69 13.92 -0.75
CA GLY A 46 -12.34 14.42 -0.51
C GLY A 46 -11.29 13.87 -1.47
N GLU A 47 -10.02 14.08 -1.14
CA GLU A 47 -8.89 13.70 -1.99
C GLU A 47 -7.98 12.69 -1.29
N ARG A 48 -7.61 11.63 -2.00
CA ARG A 48 -6.69 10.62 -1.51
C ARG A 48 -5.38 10.72 -2.27
N LYS A 49 -4.29 10.96 -1.56
CA LYS A 49 -2.94 11.07 -2.11
C LYS A 49 -2.43 9.68 -2.49
N VAL A 50 -2.08 9.50 -3.75
CA VAL A 50 -1.65 8.22 -4.31
C VAL A 50 -0.38 8.39 -5.15
N ALA A 51 0.39 7.31 -5.26
CA ALA A 51 1.52 7.21 -6.16
C ALA A 51 1.34 6.00 -7.06
N ARG A 52 1.58 6.18 -8.36
CA ARG A 52 1.75 5.08 -9.31
C ARG A 52 3.22 4.69 -9.30
N VAL A 53 3.49 3.46 -8.91
CA VAL A 53 4.85 2.97 -8.63
C VAL A 53 5.14 1.72 -9.43
N ARG A 54 6.38 1.60 -9.91
CA ARG A 54 6.90 0.37 -10.54
C ARG A 54 7.67 -0.41 -9.49
N LEU A 55 7.15 -1.59 -9.14
CA LEU A 55 7.81 -2.51 -8.21
C LEU A 55 9.11 -3.04 -8.82
N SER A 56 10.02 -3.52 -7.98
CA SER A 56 11.24 -4.23 -8.44
C SER A 56 10.93 -5.48 -9.25
N SER A 57 9.73 -6.08 -9.09
CA SER A 57 9.24 -7.20 -9.92
C SER A 57 8.82 -6.78 -11.34
N GLY A 58 8.84 -5.49 -11.65
CA GLY A 58 8.42 -4.94 -12.95
C GLY A 58 6.93 -4.57 -13.01
N THR A 59 6.09 -5.07 -12.10
CA THR A 59 4.66 -4.75 -12.06
C THR A 59 4.42 -3.29 -11.65
N VAL A 60 3.55 -2.59 -12.37
CA VAL A 60 3.12 -1.24 -12.03
C VAL A 60 1.86 -1.32 -11.17
N VAL A 61 1.89 -0.66 -10.01
CA VAL A 61 0.78 -0.65 -9.06
C VAL A 61 0.48 0.77 -8.57
N THR A 62 -0.73 1.00 -8.09
CA THR A 62 -1.10 2.25 -7.42
C THR A 62 -1.09 2.04 -5.92
N ALA A 63 -0.29 2.83 -5.21
CA ALA A 63 -0.13 2.79 -3.77
C ALA A 63 -0.67 4.06 -3.11
N TYR A 64 -1.27 3.90 -1.93
CA TYR A 64 -1.74 4.99 -1.09
C TYR A 64 -0.59 5.60 -0.29
N ILE A 65 -0.57 6.93 -0.18
CA ILE A 65 0.39 7.67 0.66
C ILE A 65 -0.30 8.01 1.99
N PRO A 66 0.04 7.35 3.11
CA PRO A 66 -0.65 7.57 4.38
C PRO A 66 -0.17 8.83 5.09
N GLY A 67 -1.07 9.53 5.78
CA GLY A 67 -0.76 10.67 6.63
C GLY A 67 -0.84 12.02 5.93
N GLU A 68 -0.51 13.07 6.67
CA GLU A 68 -0.55 14.47 6.22
C GLU A 68 0.76 14.85 5.53
N GLY A 69 0.69 15.67 4.48
CA GLY A 69 1.85 16.03 3.64
C GLY A 69 2.56 14.83 2.99
N HIS A 70 3.44 15.06 2.01
CA HIS A 70 4.43 14.07 1.56
C HIS A 70 5.51 14.77 0.73
N ASN A 71 6.68 14.15 0.65
CA ASN A 71 7.84 14.64 -0.10
C ASN A 71 8.14 13.79 -1.35
N VAL A 72 7.26 12.86 -1.73
CA VAL A 72 7.48 11.97 -2.88
C VAL A 72 7.33 12.74 -4.18
N GLN A 73 8.29 12.54 -5.09
CA GLN A 73 8.28 13.09 -6.43
C GLN A 73 8.34 11.96 -7.46
N GLN A 74 8.37 12.33 -8.74
CA GLN A 74 8.70 11.38 -9.80
C GLN A 74 10.13 10.84 -9.59
N HIS A 75 10.35 9.57 -9.89
CA HIS A 75 11.60 8.83 -9.70
C HIS A 75 12.06 8.61 -8.26
N SER A 76 11.36 9.13 -7.25
CA SER A 76 11.65 8.81 -5.86
C SER A 76 11.52 7.31 -5.60
N VAL A 77 12.44 6.79 -4.81
CA VAL A 77 12.54 5.40 -4.42
C VAL A 77 11.79 5.19 -3.11
N VAL A 78 10.79 4.30 -3.14
CA VAL A 78 9.86 4.11 -2.02
C VAL A 78 9.72 2.63 -1.65
N MET A 79 9.33 2.39 -0.39
CA MET A 79 9.01 1.05 0.10
C MET A 79 7.48 0.84 0.06
N VAL A 80 7.04 -0.21 -0.63
CA VAL A 80 5.63 -0.58 -0.76
C VAL A 80 5.32 -1.75 0.15
N ARG A 81 4.23 -1.66 0.91
CA ARG A 81 3.69 -2.74 1.73
C ARG A 81 2.26 -3.10 1.34
N GLY A 82 1.81 -4.27 1.80
CA GLY A 82 0.43 -4.71 1.67
C GLY A 82 -0.55 -3.80 2.41
N GLY A 83 -1.76 -3.69 1.89
CA GLY A 83 -2.83 -2.88 2.48
C GLY A 83 -3.70 -2.26 1.40
N ARG A 84 -5.02 -2.32 1.57
CA ARG A 84 -5.98 -1.76 0.61
C ARG A 84 -6.63 -0.52 1.19
N SER A 85 -6.69 0.55 0.39
CA SER A 85 -7.57 1.67 0.68
C SER A 85 -8.99 1.27 0.26
N GLN A 86 -9.88 1.06 1.22
CA GLN A 86 -11.25 0.57 0.95
C GLN A 86 -12.07 1.57 0.13
N ASP A 87 -11.77 2.86 0.28
CA ASP A 87 -12.43 3.98 -0.37
C ASP A 87 -12.04 4.12 -1.85
N CYS A 88 -10.79 3.81 -2.19
CA CYS A 88 -10.26 4.00 -3.54
C CYS A 88 -10.23 2.68 -4.31
N PRO A 89 -11.06 2.51 -5.36
CA PRO A 89 -10.96 1.34 -6.22
C PRO A 89 -9.59 1.29 -6.90
N GLY A 90 -9.00 0.09 -6.99
CA GLY A 90 -7.69 -0.12 -7.61
C GLY A 90 -6.46 0.17 -6.72
N VAL A 91 -6.64 0.83 -5.56
CA VAL A 91 -5.54 1.14 -4.63
C VAL A 91 -5.39 0.03 -3.58
N LYS A 92 -4.55 -0.96 -3.91
CA LYS A 92 -4.36 -2.20 -3.13
C LYS A 92 -3.03 -2.27 -2.39
N TYR A 93 -2.28 -1.18 -2.33
CA TYR A 93 -0.97 -1.10 -1.67
C TYR A 93 -0.83 0.20 -0.91
N HIS A 94 0.01 0.22 0.12
CA HIS A 94 0.35 1.41 0.89
C HIS A 94 1.86 1.64 0.85
N LEU A 95 2.28 2.90 0.82
CA LEU A 95 3.68 3.24 1.03
C LEU A 95 4.03 3.23 2.53
N VAL A 96 5.26 2.81 2.85
CA VAL A 96 5.83 2.88 4.19
C VAL A 96 6.46 4.25 4.38
N ARG A 97 6.11 4.92 5.48
CA ARG A 97 6.67 6.22 5.85
C ARG A 97 7.98 6.07 6.62
N GLY A 98 8.92 6.99 6.41
CA GLY A 98 10.23 6.97 7.06
C GLY A 98 11.17 5.91 6.50
N ALA A 99 10.94 5.47 5.26
CA ALA A 99 11.73 4.45 4.58
C ALA A 99 12.14 4.93 3.18
N LEU A 100 13.41 4.75 2.83
CA LEU A 100 14.01 5.24 1.57
C LEU A 100 13.75 6.76 1.42
N ASP A 101 13.29 7.23 0.26
CA ASP A 101 13.12 8.65 0.00
C ASP A 101 11.81 9.22 0.60
N LEU A 102 10.90 8.34 1.06
CA LEU A 102 9.65 8.77 1.65
C LEU A 102 9.83 9.11 3.13
N GLY A 103 9.90 10.42 3.41
CA GLY A 103 10.01 10.97 4.74
C GLY A 103 8.80 10.68 5.63
N GLY A 104 9.05 10.70 6.95
CA GLY A 104 8.00 10.62 7.95
C GLY A 104 7.07 11.84 7.93
N VAL A 105 5.95 11.76 8.66
CA VAL A 105 5.05 12.91 8.82
C VAL A 105 5.65 13.86 9.87
N GLY A 106 5.78 15.14 9.52
CA GLY A 106 6.30 16.17 10.42
C GLY A 106 5.37 16.42 11.61
N ASN A 107 5.94 16.79 12.76
CA ASN A 107 5.22 17.18 13.99
C ASN A 107 4.17 16.17 14.49
N ARG A 108 4.28 14.89 14.11
CA ARG A 108 3.35 13.87 14.56
C ARG A 108 3.66 13.45 16.00
N ILE A 109 2.72 13.68 16.91
CA ILE A 109 2.87 13.33 18.33
C ILE A 109 2.36 11.90 18.59
N THR A 110 1.24 11.50 17.97
CA THR A 110 0.58 10.20 18.21
C THR A 110 0.77 9.22 17.06
N SER A 111 0.82 7.92 17.36
CA SER A 111 1.01 6.83 16.38
C SER A 111 2.26 6.99 15.49
N ARG A 112 3.34 7.53 16.07
CA ARG A 112 4.59 7.91 15.38
C ARG A 112 5.21 6.78 14.56
N SER A 113 5.19 5.56 15.08
CA SER A 113 5.73 4.36 14.41
C SER A 113 5.06 4.06 13.07
N LYS A 114 3.77 4.35 12.92
CA LYS A 114 3.02 4.13 11.66
C LYS A 114 3.39 5.14 10.57
N TYR A 115 3.82 6.33 10.97
CA TYR A 115 4.09 7.47 10.09
C TYR A 115 5.57 7.84 9.99
N GLY A 116 6.47 7.00 10.51
CA GLY A 116 7.92 7.19 10.36
C GLY A 116 8.49 8.40 11.10
N THR A 117 7.84 8.85 12.18
CA THR A 117 8.26 10.04 12.93
C THR A 117 9.08 9.61 14.15
N LYS A 118 10.27 10.20 14.35
CA LYS A 118 11.11 9.93 15.52
C LYS A 118 10.49 10.51 16.79
N GLN A 119 10.95 10.02 17.96
CA GLN A 119 10.55 10.63 19.23
C GLN A 119 11.15 12.03 19.32
N PRO A 120 10.34 13.06 19.63
CA PRO A 120 10.91 14.36 19.97
C PRO A 120 11.82 14.18 21.18
N LYS A 121 13.00 14.80 21.14
CA LYS A 121 13.86 14.86 22.31
C LYS A 121 13.15 15.75 23.33
N THR A 122 12.89 15.21 24.52
CA THR A 122 12.48 16.03 25.65
C THR A 122 13.68 16.88 26.02
N THR A 123 13.53 18.20 25.94
CA THR A 123 14.49 19.13 26.55
C THR A 123 14.39 19.04 28.06
#